data_AF-A0A928MK04-F1
#
_entry.id   AF-A0A928MK04-F1
#
_cell.length_a   1.000
_cell.length_b   1.000
_cell.length_c   1.000
_cell.angle_alpha   90.00
_cell.angle_beta   90.00
_cell.angle_gamma   90.00
#
_symmetry.space_group_name_H-M   'P 1'
#
loop_
_entity.id
_entity.type
_entity.pdbx_description
1 polymer ?
#
loop_
_entity_poly.entity_id
_entity_poly.type
_entity_poly.pdbx_seq_one_letter_code
_entity_poly.pdbx_strand_id
1 'polypeptide(L)' 'YAPCPQGIAVADVTKFLNLTRAQGMVPETVRQHYGALSAHGGDCIECGQCETRCPFGVEIRKNMREAQKVFGY' A
#
# COMPACT_ATOMS: atom_id res chain seq x y z
N TYR A 1 14.82 11.89 1.61
CA TYR A 1 13.40 11.50 1.51
C TYR A 1 13.01 10.84 2.81
N ALA A 2 12.15 11.45 3.63
CA ALA A 2 11.73 10.78 4.86
C ALA A 2 10.81 9.61 4.49
N PRO A 3 11.09 8.37 4.92
CA PRO A 3 10.17 7.26 4.75
C PRO A 3 8.84 7.56 5.46
N CYS A 4 7.81 6.78 5.17
CA CYS A 4 6.56 6.84 5.94
C CYS A 4 6.90 6.76 7.43
N PRO A 5 6.31 7.60 8.31
CA PRO A 5 6.57 7.55 9.75
C PRO A 5 6.16 6.22 10.39
N GLN A 6 5.37 5.40 9.68
CA GLN A 6 4.98 4.06 10.09
C GLN A 6 5.83 2.96 9.45
N GLY A 7 6.92 3.32 8.77
CA GLY A 7 7.81 2.35 8.10
C GLY A 7 7.20 1.69 6.85
N ILE A 8 6.01 2.12 6.41
CA ILE A 8 5.31 1.53 5.26
C ILE A 8 6.12 1.76 3.98
N ALA A 9 6.41 0.66 3.29
CA ALA A 9 6.91 0.65 1.92
C ALA A 9 5.75 0.99 0.96
N VAL A 10 5.41 2.28 0.88
CA VAL A 10 4.25 2.80 0.14
C VAL A 10 4.21 2.33 -1.32
N ALA A 11 5.38 2.27 -1.96
CA ALA A 11 5.52 1.82 -3.34
C ALA A 11 5.15 0.33 -3.49
N ASP A 12 5.64 -0.53 -2.59
CA ASP A 12 5.34 -1.95 -2.59
C ASP A 12 3.86 -2.24 -2.30
N VAL A 13 3.28 -1.60 -1.28
CA VAL A 13 1.84 -1.74 -0.98
C VAL A 13 0.99 -1.33 -2.18
N THR A 14 1.31 -0.21 -2.82
CA THR A 14 0.59 0.27 -4.00
C THR A 14 0.77 -0.67 -5.19
N LYS A 15 1.98 -1.20 -5.40
CA LYS A 15 2.28 -2.18 -6.45
C LYS A 15 1.44 -3.44 -6.28
N PHE A 16 1.40 -4.01 -5.08
CA PHE A 16 0.62 -5.22 -4.83
C PHE A 16 -0.88 -4.97 -5.00
N LEU A 17 -1.40 -3.84 -4.51
CA LEU A 17 -2.80 -3.47 -4.74
C LEU A 17 -3.13 -3.32 -6.23
N ASN A 18 -2.23 -2.73 -7.03
CA ASN A 18 -2.45 -2.60 -8.47
C ASN A 18 -2.41 -3.96 -9.17
N LEU A 19 -1.53 -4.87 -8.75
CA LEU A 19 -1.47 -6.23 -9.27
C LEU A 19 -2.75 -7.02 -8.97
N THR A 20 -3.35 -6.86 -7.78
CA THR A 20 -4.61 -7.53 -7.44
C THR A 20 -5.78 -6.92 -8.23
N ARG A 21 -5.84 -5.60 -8.35
CA ARG A 21 -6.85 -4.90 -9.17
C ARG A 21 -6.80 -5.32 -10.64
N ALA A 22 -5.61 -5.41 -11.22
CA ALA A 22 -5.44 -5.82 -12.61
C ALA A 22 -5.89 -7.27 -12.87
N GLN A 23 -5.74 -8.15 -11.88
CA GLN A 23 -6.15 -9.56 -11.97
C GLN A 23 -7.61 -9.80 -11.53
N GLY A 24 -8.25 -8.84 -10.86
CA GLY A 24 -9.59 -9.00 -10.29
C GLY A 24 -9.66 -9.97 -9.10
N MET A 25 -8.52 -10.47 -8.63
CA MET A 25 -8.39 -11.39 -7.50
C MET A 25 -7.08 -11.14 -6.76
N VAL A 26 -6.91 -11.74 -5.59
CA VAL A 26 -5.64 -11.74 -4.86
C VAL A 26 -4.93 -13.06 -5.10
N PRO A 27 -3.90 -13.13 -5.98
CA PRO A 27 -3.12 -14.35 -6.15
C PRO A 27 -2.42 -14.72 -4.85
N GLU A 28 -2.26 -16.02 -4.62
CA GLU A 28 -1.61 -16.53 -3.41
C GLU A 28 -0.17 -16.01 -3.28
N THR A 29 0.58 -15.93 -4.39
CA THR A 29 1.92 -15.34 -4.44
C THR A 29 1.92 -13.88 -3.99
N VAL A 30 0.99 -13.06 -4.48
CA VAL A 30 0.86 -11.66 -4.07
C VAL A 30 0.53 -11.56 -2.58
N ARG A 31 -0.37 -12.41 -2.07
CA ARG A 31 -0.71 -12.43 -0.65
C ARG A 31 0.49 -12.78 0.22
N GLN A 32 1.28 -13.79 -0.18
CA GLN A 32 2.50 -14.20 0.52
C GLN A 32 3.54 -13.07 0.54
N HIS A 33 3.79 -12.44 -0.62
CA HIS A 33 4.74 -11.33 -0.71
C HIS A 33 4.28 -10.09 0.06
N TYR A 34 2.98 -9.78 0.02
CA TYR A 34 2.41 -8.68 0.79
C TYR A 34 2.54 -8.92 2.29
N GLY A 35 2.21 -10.12 2.77
CA GLY A 35 2.31 -10.47 4.19
C GLY A 35 3.75 -10.56 4.71
N ALA A 36 4.76 -10.58 3.84
CA ALA A 36 6.17 -10.53 4.22
C ALA A 36 6.69 -9.09 4.44
N LEU A 37 5.85 -8.07 4.21
CA LEU A 37 6.21 -6.67 4.47
C LEU A 37 6.27 -6.40 5.97
N SER A 38 7.20 -5.53 6.39
CA SER A 38 7.31 -5.12 7.79
C SER A 38 6.16 -4.24 8.28
N ALA A 39 5.43 -3.60 7.35
CA ALA A 39 4.29 -2.74 7.63
C ALA A 39 3.35 -2.73 6.42
N HIS A 40 2.05 -2.57 6.67
CA HIS A 40 0.98 -2.77 5.72
C HIS A 40 0.13 -1.51 5.53
N GLY A 41 -0.90 -1.63 4.69
CA GLY A 41 -1.83 -0.54 4.40
C GLY A 41 -2.61 -0.08 5.64
N GLY A 42 -3.03 -0.99 6.51
CA GLY A 42 -3.77 -0.65 7.73
C GLY A 42 -2.94 0.01 8.82
N ASP A 43 -1.61 -0.05 8.76
CA ASP A 43 -0.73 0.74 9.63
C ASP A 43 -0.72 2.23 9.23
N CYS A 44 -1.36 2.61 8.12
CA CYS A 44 -1.36 3.98 7.65
C CYS A 44 -2.22 4.90 8.54
N ILE A 45 -1.55 5.83 9.24
CA ILE A 45 -2.19 6.90 10.02
C ILE A 45 -2.69 8.10 9.19
N GLU A 46 -2.77 7.93 7.87
CA GLU A 46 -3.34 8.94 6.96
C GLU A 46 -2.69 10.34 7.00
N CYS A 47 -1.40 10.42 7.39
CA CYS A 47 -0.66 11.68 7.54
C CYS A 47 -0.47 12.51 6.25
N GLY A 48 -0.65 11.90 5.07
CA GLY A 48 -0.58 12.59 3.77
C GLY A 48 0.82 12.98 3.28
N GLN A 49 1.90 12.74 4.05
CA GLN A 49 3.26 13.12 3.68
C GLN A 49 3.78 12.47 2.39
N CYS A 50 3.27 11.27 2.07
CA CYS A 50 3.60 10.55 0.85
C CYS A 50 2.96 11.19 -0.39
N GLU A 51 1.73 11.71 -0.25
CA GLU A 51 0.97 12.33 -1.35
C GLU A 51 1.55 13.69 -1.73
N THR A 52 1.96 14.50 -0.75
CA THR A 52 2.58 15.82 -1.01
C THR A 52 3.89 15.73 -1.80
N ARG A 53 4.50 14.54 -1.81
CA ARG A 53 5.76 14.25 -2.53
C ARG A 53 5.54 13.47 -3.82
N CYS A 54 4.30 13.06 -4.12
CA CYS A 54 4.02 12.26 -5.30
C CYS A 54 3.92 13.16 -6.53
N PRO A 55 4.86 13.08 -7.49
CA PRO A 55 4.84 13.94 -8.68
C PRO A 55 3.65 13.62 -9.61
N PHE A 56 3.05 12.45 -9.45
CA PHE A 56 1.93 11.97 -10.27
C PHE A 56 0.56 12.19 -9.61
N GLY A 57 0.51 12.79 -8.40
CA GLY A 57 -0.76 13.05 -7.71
C GLY A 57 -1.54 11.79 -7.32
N VAL A 58 -0.84 10.67 -7.07
CA VAL A 58 -1.50 9.41 -6.68
C VAL A 58 -2.14 9.55 -5.30
N GLU A 59 -3.39 9.12 -5.18
CA GLU A 59 -4.13 9.04 -3.92
C GLU A 59 -3.60 7.88 -3.03
N ILE A 60 -2.41 8.05 -2.48
CA ILE A 60 -1.72 7.00 -1.71
C ILE A 60 -2.53 6.60 -0.47
N ARG A 61 -3.15 7.54 0.25
CA ARG A 61 -3.96 7.19 1.43
C ARG A 61 -5.15 6.31 1.07
N LYS A 62 -5.77 6.59 -0.06
CA LYS A 62 -6.84 5.75 -0.59
C LYS A 62 -6.33 4.35 -0.92
N ASN A 63 -5.15 4.25 -1.54
CA ASN A 63 -4.54 2.94 -1.78
C ASN A 63 -4.23 2.18 -0.48
N MET A 64 -3.78 2.85 0.59
CA MET A 64 -3.55 2.19 1.88
C MET A 64 -4.84 1.62 2.48
N ARG A 65 -5.93 2.41 2.50
CA ARG A 65 -7.25 1.94 2.95
C ARG A 65 -7.77 0.76 2.13
N GLU A 66 -7.57 0.82 0.83
CA GLU A 66 -8.00 -0.26 -0.07
C GLU A 66 -7.14 -1.51 0.09
N ALA A 67 -5.83 -1.35 0.31
CA ALA A 67 -4.95 -2.46 0.65
C ALA A 67 -5.37 -3.14 1.96
N GLN A 68 -5.75 -2.38 2.98
CA GLN A 68 -6.30 -2.95 4.23
C GLN A 68 -7.53 -3.81 3.97
N LYS A 69 -8.49 -3.34 3.14
CA LYS A 69 -9.69 -4.12 2.80
C LYS A 69 -9.38 -5.38 1.99
N VAL A 70 -8.43 -5.28 1.06
CA VAL A 70 -8.08 -6.38 0.14
C VAL A 70 -7.24 -7.46 0.83
N PHE A 71 -6.30 -7.08 1.68
CA PHE A 71 -5.33 -7.99 2.28
C PHE A 71 -5.63 -8.34 3.74
N GLY A 72 -6.39 -7.51 4.46
CA GLY A 72 -6.79 -7.73 5.85
C GLY A 72 -5.78 -7.29 6.91
N TYR A 73 -4.83 -6.40 6.55
CA TYR A 73 -3.85 -5.80 7.46
C TYR A 73 -4.04 -4.30 7.53
#